data_AF-A0A4Z0PA74-F1
#
_entry.id   AF-A0A4Z0PA74-F1
#
_cell.length_a   1.000
_cell.length_b   1.000
_cell.length_c   1.000
_cell.angle_alpha   90.00
_cell.angle_beta   90.00
_cell.angle_gamma   90.00
#
_symmetry.space_group_name_H-M   'P 1'
#
loop_
_entity.id
_entity.type
_entity.pdbx_description
1 polymer ?
#
loop_
_entity_poly.entity_id
_entity_poly.type
_entity_poly.pdbx_seq_one_letter_code
_entity_poly.pdbx_strand_id
1 'polypeptide(L)'
;MQHLYRYLLGLSFSALAVSAKAQSVGVGTANPDPAAALDISAGAGNNKGLLIPRMTAAQRTAITNTSQGMLVFQTDGAQPGFWYFQGGVWVALPSGTATSSAWQRTGNTGTDPGTNPGVGGTTSPGTDFIGTTDNKDVVVRTGNTERLRITTDGSLYSRSTFGLILNANDAPLITRGWDAFTSGTYSGLGRWGIFMRANSLSSGIPDLGGKSFTWVTWNDNSTVNKTLMTLTQTGNLGIGSPTPSTRLMVTGAGTGNPATVNANQSAGQYARFQDGSNSLALDLGGNGTAGNWIQSTNPAALDTNYPLRLNPNGGNVGIGLLTPAQTLDVQGTLGLRNSAAWDHLFIAHDGSTASITAGGAETGLGFRVGASAVGTYNDASQNYRDVMRLMPSGNVGIGTATPGATLEVAGQVKITGGTPGAGKVLTSDASGLASWQTATSGATNIQTTSTFAIPTTGTGTLNATTGMVVLPNNSGANGAITLGTGTNGQTLIITNLDADAVSITSASSTGTLLPNFAAQFVYVVNGTTSGWFRIN
;
A
#
# COMPACT_ATOMS: atom_id res chain seq x y z
N MET A 1 -39.30 -152.13 -38.60
CA MET A 1 -38.44 -153.19 -39.16
C MET A 1 -37.32 -152.54 -39.94
N GLN A 2 -36.06 -152.84 -39.58
CA GLN A 2 -34.80 -152.88 -40.37
C GLN A 2 -34.51 -151.72 -41.37
N HIS A 3 -33.34 -151.07 -41.49
CA HIS A 3 -31.90 -151.45 -41.47
C HIS A 3 -31.08 -150.16 -41.22
N LEU A 4 -30.05 -150.12 -40.37
CA LEU A 4 -28.64 -150.53 -40.53
C LEU A 4 -27.73 -149.61 -41.41
N TYR A 5 -26.79 -148.94 -40.72
CA TYR A 5 -25.36 -148.66 -41.03
C TYR A 5 -24.85 -147.47 -41.90
N ARG A 6 -24.09 -146.60 -41.19
CA ARG A 6 -22.71 -146.08 -41.41
C ARG A 6 -22.31 -145.46 -42.77
N TYR A 7 -21.84 -144.21 -42.76
CA TYR A 7 -20.41 -143.83 -42.94
C TYR A 7 -20.14 -142.30 -42.86
N LEU A 8 -18.96 -141.95 -42.31
CA LEU A 8 -18.09 -140.76 -42.51
C LEU A 8 -18.41 -139.35 -41.94
N LEU A 9 -17.65 -139.00 -40.88
CA LEU A 9 -16.77 -137.84 -40.66
C LEU A 9 -17.02 -136.48 -41.39
N GLY A 10 -17.08 -135.38 -40.62
CA GLY A 10 -16.67 -134.05 -41.08
C GLY A 10 -17.35 -132.84 -40.43
N LEU A 11 -16.56 -132.04 -39.68
CA LEU A 11 -16.59 -130.58 -39.45
C LEU A 11 -17.76 -129.77 -40.09
N SER A 12 -18.30 -128.67 -39.54
CA SER A 12 -17.85 -127.71 -38.54
C SER A 12 -18.93 -126.61 -38.41
N PHE A 13 -19.01 -126.06 -37.21
CA PHE A 13 -19.74 -124.86 -36.77
C PHE A 13 -19.78 -123.71 -37.80
N SER A 14 -20.97 -123.25 -38.18
CA SER A 14 -21.16 -122.01 -38.96
C SER A 14 -21.13 -120.79 -38.02
N ALA A 15 -20.20 -119.88 -38.29
CA ALA A 15 -19.87 -118.74 -37.46
C ALA A 15 -20.94 -117.62 -37.49
N LEU A 16 -21.30 -117.14 -36.29
CA LEU A 16 -21.85 -115.81 -36.04
C LEU A 16 -20.77 -114.76 -36.35
N ALA A 17 -21.01 -113.86 -37.29
CA ALA A 17 -20.18 -112.69 -37.50
C ALA A 17 -20.54 -111.61 -36.46
N VAL A 18 -19.74 -111.47 -35.40
CA VAL A 18 -19.77 -110.30 -34.51
C VAL A 18 -18.76 -109.29 -35.03
N SER A 19 -19.25 -108.15 -35.51
CA SER A 19 -18.43 -106.97 -35.79
C SER A 19 -18.11 -106.28 -34.46
N ALA A 20 -16.86 -106.39 -33.99
CA ALA A 20 -16.38 -105.61 -32.84
C ALA A 20 -15.93 -104.23 -33.33
N LYS A 21 -16.61 -103.16 -32.87
CA LYS A 21 -16.13 -101.78 -33.02
C LYS A 21 -14.92 -101.53 -32.12
N ALA A 22 -13.99 -100.71 -32.59
CA ALA A 22 -12.81 -100.27 -31.83
C ALA A 22 -13.20 -99.75 -30.44
N GLN A 23 -12.59 -100.31 -29.39
CA GLN A 23 -12.78 -99.90 -28.00
C GLN A 23 -11.67 -98.92 -27.60
N SER A 24 -11.99 -97.94 -26.74
CA SER A 24 -11.00 -97.09 -26.08
C SER A 24 -10.05 -97.95 -25.23
N VAL A 25 -8.77 -97.60 -25.21
CA VAL A 25 -7.76 -98.33 -24.43
C VAL A 25 -7.78 -97.79 -23.00
N GLY A 26 -8.29 -98.57 -22.06
CA GLY A 26 -8.19 -98.28 -20.62
C GLY A 26 -6.94 -98.92 -20.01
N VAL A 27 -6.11 -98.14 -19.32
CA VAL A 27 -5.00 -98.64 -18.52
C VAL A 27 -5.23 -98.25 -17.06
N GLY A 28 -5.53 -99.24 -16.21
CA GLY A 28 -5.84 -99.02 -14.79
C GLY A 28 -7.28 -98.57 -14.50
N THR A 29 -8.15 -98.51 -15.51
CA THR A 29 -9.61 -98.34 -15.38
C THR A 29 -10.35 -99.40 -16.21
N ALA A 30 -11.44 -99.95 -15.69
CA ALA A 30 -12.33 -100.85 -16.43
C ALA A 30 -13.39 -100.09 -17.26
N ASN A 31 -13.56 -98.79 -16.97
CA ASN A 31 -14.47 -97.88 -17.66
C ASN A 31 -13.65 -96.71 -18.22
N PRO A 32 -12.88 -96.91 -19.31
CA PRO A 32 -12.18 -95.81 -19.96
C PRO A 32 -13.17 -94.73 -20.41
N ASP A 33 -12.81 -93.47 -20.22
CA ASP A 33 -13.63 -92.33 -20.66
C ASP A 33 -14.01 -92.48 -22.15
N PRO A 34 -15.31 -92.44 -22.53
CA PRO A 34 -15.74 -92.59 -23.91
C PRO A 34 -15.16 -91.56 -24.89
N ALA A 35 -14.69 -90.41 -24.40
CA ALA A 35 -14.05 -89.37 -25.20
C ALA A 35 -12.54 -89.58 -25.41
N ALA A 36 -11.92 -90.54 -24.72
CA ALA A 36 -10.49 -90.81 -24.81
C ALA A 36 -10.19 -92.06 -25.66
N ALA A 37 -9.26 -91.94 -26.62
CA ALA A 37 -8.72 -93.11 -27.32
C ALA A 37 -7.82 -93.95 -26.40
N LEU A 38 -7.18 -93.32 -25.41
CA LEU A 38 -6.38 -93.92 -24.35
C LEU A 38 -6.67 -93.20 -23.03
N ASP A 39 -7.26 -93.90 -22.07
CA ASP A 39 -7.52 -93.41 -20.71
C ASP A 39 -6.62 -94.16 -19.73
N ILE A 40 -5.77 -93.41 -19.01
CA ILE A 40 -4.85 -93.97 -18.03
C ILE A 40 -5.26 -93.43 -16.66
N SER A 41 -5.84 -94.31 -15.83
CA SER A 41 -6.19 -94.01 -14.46
C SER A 41 -5.24 -94.75 -13.52
N ALA A 42 -4.63 -94.03 -12.59
CA ALA A 42 -3.80 -94.66 -11.59
C ALA A 42 -4.65 -95.40 -10.53
N GLY A 43 -5.94 -95.09 -10.39
CA GLY A 43 -6.81 -95.60 -9.33
C GLY A 43 -6.52 -94.98 -7.95
N ALA A 44 -7.47 -95.05 -7.01
CA ALA A 44 -7.27 -94.52 -5.66
C ALA A 44 -6.18 -95.31 -4.90
N GLY A 45 -5.12 -94.62 -4.44
CA GLY A 45 -4.03 -95.21 -3.65
C GLY A 45 -2.82 -95.72 -4.44
N ASN A 46 -2.81 -95.58 -5.76
CA ASN A 46 -1.71 -96.02 -6.63
C ASN A 46 -1.00 -94.78 -7.21
N ASN A 47 0.12 -94.37 -6.63
CA ASN A 47 0.84 -93.13 -6.99
C ASN A 47 1.71 -93.28 -8.27
N LYS A 48 1.21 -93.94 -9.32
CA LYS A 48 1.92 -94.18 -10.58
C LYS A 48 1.55 -93.13 -11.64
N GLY A 49 2.51 -92.75 -12.48
CA GLY A 49 2.31 -91.83 -13.61
C GLY A 49 2.64 -92.45 -14.97
N LEU A 50 2.44 -91.69 -16.06
CA LEU A 50 2.80 -92.08 -17.42
C LEU A 50 4.21 -91.57 -17.77
N LEU A 51 5.12 -92.49 -18.12
CA LEU A 51 6.42 -92.11 -18.70
C LEU A 51 6.28 -92.01 -20.23
N ILE A 52 6.34 -90.77 -20.72
CA ILE A 52 6.46 -90.44 -22.14
C ILE A 52 7.91 -90.69 -22.61
N PRO A 53 8.18 -90.99 -23.91
CA PRO A 53 9.54 -91.21 -24.40
C PRO A 53 10.52 -90.12 -23.95
N ARG A 54 11.57 -90.56 -23.25
CA ARG A 54 12.63 -89.70 -22.71
C ARG A 54 13.83 -89.72 -23.65
N MET A 55 14.32 -88.56 -24.06
CA MET A 55 15.41 -88.44 -25.03
C MET A 55 16.22 -87.16 -24.81
N THR A 56 17.42 -87.09 -25.37
CA THR A 56 18.23 -85.86 -25.35
C THR A 56 17.74 -84.84 -26.39
N ALA A 57 18.21 -83.59 -26.28
CA ALA A 57 17.92 -82.52 -27.23
C ALA A 57 18.31 -82.93 -28.65
N ALA A 58 19.50 -83.53 -28.81
CA ALA A 58 19.99 -84.04 -30.10
C ALA A 58 19.09 -85.15 -30.66
N GLN A 59 18.64 -86.08 -29.80
CA GLN A 59 17.74 -87.16 -30.19
C GLN A 59 16.36 -86.64 -30.61
N ARG A 60 15.80 -85.66 -29.87
CA ARG A 60 14.54 -85.00 -30.24
C ARG A 60 14.63 -84.31 -31.60
N THR A 61 15.71 -83.56 -31.85
CA THR A 61 15.91 -82.87 -33.13
C THR A 61 16.21 -83.82 -34.29
N ALA A 62 16.66 -85.04 -34.01
CA ALA A 62 16.91 -86.07 -35.00
C ALA A 62 15.65 -86.85 -35.43
N ILE A 63 14.48 -86.59 -34.81
CA ILE A 63 13.21 -87.19 -35.25
C ILE A 63 12.83 -86.57 -36.60
N THR A 64 12.93 -87.35 -37.68
CA THR A 64 12.69 -86.91 -39.05
C THR A 64 11.22 -87.05 -39.49
N ASN A 65 10.44 -87.91 -38.83
CA ASN A 65 9.01 -88.07 -39.07
C ASN A 65 8.23 -87.64 -37.83
N THR A 66 7.87 -86.37 -37.79
CA THR A 66 7.13 -85.76 -36.69
C THR A 66 5.66 -85.58 -37.07
N SER A 67 4.78 -85.63 -36.06
CA SER A 67 3.33 -85.43 -36.23
C SER A 67 2.85 -84.41 -35.20
N GLN A 68 1.84 -83.63 -35.57
CA GLN A 68 1.28 -82.60 -34.68
C GLN A 68 0.78 -83.22 -33.38
N GLY A 69 1.20 -82.67 -32.23
CA GLY A 69 0.87 -83.18 -30.89
C GLY A 69 1.79 -84.28 -30.37
N MET A 70 2.81 -84.72 -31.12
CA MET A 70 3.79 -85.70 -30.63
C MET A 70 4.51 -85.17 -29.40
N LEU A 71 4.38 -85.86 -28.26
CA LEU A 71 4.94 -85.45 -26.96
C LEU A 71 6.18 -86.29 -26.61
N VAL A 72 7.24 -85.62 -26.16
CA VAL A 72 8.48 -86.24 -25.65
C VAL A 72 8.92 -85.54 -24.37
N PHE A 73 9.75 -86.20 -23.58
CA PHE A 73 10.43 -85.57 -22.44
C PHE A 73 11.92 -85.43 -22.76
N GLN A 74 12.40 -84.19 -22.90
CA GLN A 74 13.81 -83.88 -23.10
C GLN A 74 14.57 -83.95 -21.77
N THR A 75 15.64 -84.74 -21.71
CA THR A 75 16.37 -85.01 -20.46
C THR A 75 17.58 -84.10 -20.22
N ASP A 76 18.02 -83.31 -21.19
CA ASP A 76 19.21 -82.44 -21.14
C ASP A 76 18.98 -81.06 -21.82
N GLY A 77 20.03 -80.23 -21.89
CA GLY A 77 19.99 -78.89 -22.49
C GLY A 77 19.53 -77.78 -21.54
N ALA A 78 19.41 -76.54 -22.06
CA ALA A 78 18.99 -75.37 -21.28
C ALA A 78 17.50 -75.37 -20.89
N GLN A 79 16.68 -76.19 -21.56
CA GLN A 79 15.25 -76.36 -21.29
C GLN A 79 14.87 -77.86 -21.25
N PRO A 80 15.27 -78.60 -20.20
CA PRO A 80 14.77 -79.95 -19.97
C PRO A 80 13.28 -79.91 -19.62
N GLY A 81 12.55 -80.99 -19.93
CA GLY A 81 11.11 -81.08 -19.66
C GLY A 81 10.29 -81.62 -20.82
N PHE A 82 8.98 -81.42 -20.79
CA PHE A 82 8.11 -81.87 -21.86
C PHE A 82 8.21 -80.98 -23.09
N TRP A 83 8.23 -81.58 -24.27
CA TRP A 83 8.21 -80.91 -25.57
C TRP A 83 7.16 -81.58 -26.45
N TYR A 84 6.42 -80.80 -27.23
CA TYR A 84 5.49 -81.32 -28.22
C TYR A 84 5.78 -80.76 -29.61
N PHE A 85 5.47 -81.51 -30.65
CA PHE A 85 5.65 -81.05 -32.02
C PHE A 85 4.41 -80.30 -32.52
N GLN A 86 4.56 -79.06 -32.97
CA GLN A 86 3.48 -78.24 -33.52
C GLN A 86 4.01 -77.33 -34.62
N GLY A 87 3.29 -77.26 -35.75
CA GLY A 87 3.62 -76.30 -36.81
C GLY A 87 5.02 -76.45 -37.41
N GLY A 88 5.56 -77.67 -37.49
CA GLY A 88 6.89 -77.93 -38.05
C GLY A 88 8.05 -77.72 -37.07
N VAL A 89 7.78 -77.29 -35.84
CA VAL A 89 8.79 -77.05 -34.81
C VAL A 89 8.46 -77.79 -33.52
N TRP A 90 9.48 -78.05 -32.73
CA TRP A 90 9.31 -78.52 -31.35
C TRP A 90 9.05 -77.34 -30.44
N VAL A 91 7.99 -77.41 -29.65
CA VAL A 91 7.58 -76.40 -28.68
C VAL A 91 7.71 -77.00 -27.28
N ALA A 92 8.42 -76.32 -26.39
CA ALA A 92 8.50 -76.73 -24.99
C ALA A 92 7.14 -76.50 -24.31
N LEU A 93 6.64 -77.49 -23.57
CA LEU A 93 5.59 -77.24 -22.59
C LEU A 93 6.26 -76.55 -21.40
N PRO A 94 5.88 -75.31 -21.06
CA PRO A 94 6.42 -74.66 -19.89
C PRO A 94 6.07 -75.51 -18.67
N SER A 95 7.07 -76.14 -18.06
CA SER A 95 6.90 -76.57 -16.68
C SER A 95 6.73 -75.28 -15.87
N GLY A 96 5.89 -75.24 -14.83
CA GLY A 96 5.84 -74.08 -13.93
C GLY A 96 7.19 -73.76 -13.26
N THR A 97 8.19 -74.60 -13.49
CA THR A 97 9.61 -74.49 -13.13
C THR A 97 10.51 -73.91 -14.24
N ALA A 98 10.00 -73.63 -15.44
CA ALA A 98 10.68 -72.81 -16.44
C ALA A 98 10.41 -71.34 -16.10
N THR A 99 11.38 -70.70 -15.46
CA THR A 99 11.44 -69.25 -15.30
C THR A 99 11.30 -68.53 -16.65
N SER A 100 10.62 -67.38 -16.63
CA SER A 100 10.78 -66.22 -17.55
C SER A 100 10.05 -66.17 -18.90
N SER A 101 8.71 -66.15 -18.93
CA SER A 101 7.99 -65.45 -20.02
C SER A 101 6.75 -64.65 -19.58
N ALA A 102 6.36 -64.71 -18.31
CA ALA A 102 5.26 -63.92 -17.76
C ALA A 102 5.65 -63.29 -16.42
N TRP A 103 5.00 -62.16 -16.10
CA TRP A 103 5.07 -61.55 -14.78
C TRP A 103 4.27 -62.39 -13.78
N GLN A 104 4.95 -62.90 -12.74
CA GLN A 104 4.32 -63.72 -11.71
C GLN A 104 3.42 -62.85 -10.80
N ARG A 105 2.36 -63.44 -10.23
CA ARG A 105 1.44 -62.74 -9.30
C ARG A 105 2.12 -62.22 -8.03
N THR A 106 3.25 -62.82 -7.66
CA THR A 106 4.09 -62.43 -6.52
C THR A 106 5.26 -61.54 -6.92
N GLY A 107 5.38 -61.18 -8.21
CA GLY A 107 6.56 -60.55 -8.78
C GLY A 107 7.69 -61.54 -9.11
N ASN A 108 8.65 -61.07 -9.90
CA ASN A 108 9.83 -61.83 -10.31
C ASN A 108 11.05 -61.34 -9.51
N THR A 109 11.93 -62.25 -9.07
CA THR A 109 13.21 -61.90 -8.42
C THR A 109 14.34 -61.76 -9.45
N GLY A 110 15.31 -60.86 -9.20
CA GLY A 110 16.50 -60.73 -10.04
C GLY A 110 16.28 -60.03 -11.38
N THR A 111 15.20 -59.27 -11.52
CA THR A 111 14.96 -58.42 -12.70
C THR A 111 16.05 -57.37 -12.84
N ASP A 112 16.49 -57.10 -14.07
CA ASP A 112 17.33 -55.96 -14.42
C ASP A 112 16.47 -54.78 -14.93
N PRO A 113 16.14 -53.79 -14.08
CA PRO A 113 15.43 -52.57 -14.50
C PRO A 113 16.35 -51.53 -15.15
N GLY A 114 17.66 -51.78 -15.24
CA GLY A 114 18.67 -50.84 -15.69
C GLY A 114 19.12 -49.87 -14.60
N THR A 115 20.10 -49.02 -14.91
CA THR A 115 20.59 -47.99 -14.00
C THR A 115 19.80 -46.69 -14.21
N ASN A 116 19.03 -46.29 -13.20
CA ASN A 116 18.31 -45.01 -13.20
C ASN A 116 19.04 -43.99 -12.31
N PRO A 117 19.96 -43.17 -12.84
CA PRO A 117 20.42 -41.99 -12.12
C PRO A 117 19.29 -40.95 -12.16
N GLY A 118 18.89 -40.44 -11.00
CA GLY A 118 17.88 -39.38 -10.91
C GLY A 118 18.20 -38.23 -11.87
N VAL A 119 17.35 -38.07 -12.89
CA VAL A 119 17.30 -36.96 -13.86
C VAL A 119 18.54 -36.78 -14.74
N GLY A 120 18.50 -37.38 -15.93
CA GLY A 120 19.38 -37.01 -17.05
C GLY A 120 20.00 -38.20 -17.78
N GLY A 121 19.17 -39.00 -18.45
CA GLY A 121 19.62 -40.08 -19.33
C GLY A 121 19.80 -41.42 -18.62
N THR A 122 18.96 -42.39 -18.97
CA THR A 122 19.24 -43.81 -18.69
C THR A 122 20.47 -44.19 -19.50
N THR A 123 21.58 -44.49 -18.85
CA THR A 123 22.80 -44.97 -19.51
C THR A 123 22.65 -46.40 -20.05
N SER A 124 21.67 -47.16 -19.54
CA SER A 124 21.28 -48.46 -20.08
C SER A 124 19.84 -48.78 -19.64
N PRO A 125 18.87 -48.91 -20.57
CA PRO A 125 17.57 -49.50 -20.24
C PRO A 125 17.80 -50.98 -19.92
N GLY A 126 17.36 -51.43 -18.75
CA GLY A 126 17.47 -52.84 -18.37
C GLY A 126 16.66 -53.75 -19.29
N THR A 127 16.93 -55.04 -19.22
CA THR A 127 16.32 -56.03 -20.11
C THR A 127 14.94 -56.52 -19.65
N ASP A 128 14.55 -56.29 -18.38
CA ASP A 128 13.31 -56.79 -17.80
C ASP A 128 12.32 -55.67 -17.47
N PHE A 129 11.14 -55.65 -18.09
CA PHE A 129 10.13 -54.63 -17.84
C PHE A 129 8.69 -55.11 -18.04
N ILE A 130 7.75 -54.40 -17.40
CA ILE A 130 6.32 -54.45 -17.71
C ILE A 130 6.05 -53.32 -18.71
N GLY A 131 5.73 -53.67 -19.95
CA GLY A 131 5.42 -52.67 -20.96
C GLY A 131 5.38 -53.24 -22.37
N THR A 132 5.60 -52.37 -23.35
CA THR A 132 5.55 -52.70 -24.77
C THR A 132 6.82 -52.24 -25.47
N THR A 133 7.34 -53.04 -26.40
CA THR A 133 8.51 -52.69 -27.23
C THR A 133 8.15 -51.92 -28.52
N ASP A 134 6.88 -51.81 -28.87
CA ASP A 134 6.38 -51.33 -30.17
C ASP A 134 5.75 -49.93 -30.12
N ASN A 135 6.19 -49.10 -29.17
CA ASN A 135 5.69 -47.73 -28.97
C ASN A 135 4.15 -47.68 -28.81
N LYS A 136 3.64 -48.48 -27.87
CA LYS A 136 2.24 -48.48 -27.46
C LYS A 136 2.11 -48.06 -26.00
N ASP A 137 0.92 -47.58 -25.67
CA ASP A 137 0.62 -47.19 -24.30
C ASP A 137 0.47 -48.44 -23.41
N VAL A 138 1.00 -48.37 -22.19
CA VAL A 138 0.79 -49.40 -21.18
C VAL A 138 -0.51 -49.10 -20.46
N VAL A 139 -1.50 -50.00 -20.58
CA VAL A 139 -2.84 -49.76 -20.02
C VAL A 139 -3.24 -50.82 -18.99
N VAL A 140 -3.62 -50.37 -17.80
CA VAL A 140 -4.19 -51.20 -16.74
C VAL A 140 -5.70 -51.08 -16.76
N ARG A 141 -6.40 -52.22 -16.79
CA ARG A 141 -7.86 -52.30 -16.88
C ARG A 141 -8.46 -53.13 -15.75
N THR A 142 -9.68 -52.80 -15.33
CA THR A 142 -10.54 -53.67 -14.50
C THR A 142 -11.91 -53.79 -15.14
N GLY A 143 -12.45 -55.00 -15.29
CA GLY A 143 -13.70 -55.23 -16.01
C GLY A 143 -13.68 -54.67 -17.45
N ASN A 144 -12.55 -54.86 -18.15
CA ASN A 144 -12.25 -54.27 -19.47
C ASN A 144 -12.32 -52.73 -19.55
N THR A 145 -12.43 -52.05 -18.41
CA THR A 145 -12.43 -50.59 -18.33
C THR A 145 -11.03 -50.11 -17.97
N GLU A 146 -10.46 -49.23 -18.78
CA GLU A 146 -9.20 -48.55 -18.49
C GLU A 146 -9.26 -47.78 -17.17
N ARG A 147 -8.24 -47.98 -16.34
CA ARG A 147 -8.07 -47.36 -15.02
C ARG A 147 -6.78 -46.56 -14.93
N LEU A 148 -5.73 -47.02 -15.58
CA LEU A 148 -4.43 -46.35 -15.63
C LEU A 148 -3.84 -46.50 -17.02
N ARG A 149 -3.19 -45.46 -17.53
CA ARG A 149 -2.40 -45.50 -18.76
C ARG A 149 -1.09 -44.77 -18.56
N ILE A 150 0.00 -45.38 -19.03
CA ILE A 150 1.26 -44.70 -19.31
C ILE A 150 1.34 -44.56 -20.82
N THR A 151 1.30 -43.33 -21.32
CA THR A 151 1.38 -43.06 -22.75
C THR A 151 2.81 -43.23 -23.27
N THR A 152 2.96 -43.32 -24.58
CA THR A 152 4.27 -43.43 -25.25
C THR A 152 5.25 -42.28 -24.93
N ASP A 153 4.74 -41.10 -24.56
CA ASP A 153 5.53 -39.95 -24.09
C ASP A 153 5.85 -39.99 -22.58
N GLY A 154 5.40 -41.03 -21.87
CA GLY A 154 5.60 -41.20 -20.43
C GLY A 154 4.58 -40.50 -19.53
N SER A 155 3.57 -39.83 -20.10
CA SER A 155 2.51 -39.21 -19.30
C SER A 155 1.65 -40.27 -18.58
N LEU A 156 1.28 -39.99 -17.33
CA LEU A 156 0.46 -40.88 -16.51
C LEU A 156 -1.00 -40.40 -16.47
N TYR A 157 -1.92 -41.23 -16.93
CA TYR A 157 -3.36 -40.99 -16.90
C TYR A 157 -4.03 -41.92 -15.90
N SER A 158 -4.81 -41.35 -14.98
CA SER A 158 -5.69 -42.11 -14.06
C SER A 158 -7.15 -41.88 -14.43
N ARG A 159 -7.87 -42.97 -14.70
CA ARG A 159 -9.30 -42.96 -15.02
C ARG A 159 -10.11 -43.44 -13.80
N SER A 160 -10.26 -42.51 -12.86
CA SER A 160 -10.95 -42.67 -11.58
C SER A 160 -11.96 -41.54 -11.37
N THR A 161 -13.11 -41.84 -10.77
CA THR A 161 -14.12 -40.83 -10.38
C THR A 161 -13.67 -39.96 -9.20
N PHE A 162 -12.70 -40.44 -8.40
CA PHE A 162 -12.11 -39.72 -7.28
C PHE A 162 -10.74 -39.11 -7.61
N GLY A 163 -10.29 -39.20 -8.88
CA GLY A 163 -8.94 -38.82 -9.28
C GLY A 163 -7.86 -39.75 -8.72
N LEU A 164 -6.65 -39.21 -8.55
CA LEU A 164 -5.52 -39.90 -7.92
C LEU A 164 -5.57 -39.67 -6.40
N ILE A 165 -5.92 -40.70 -5.63
CA ILE A 165 -5.89 -40.66 -4.17
C ILE A 165 -4.46 -40.96 -3.71
N LEU A 166 -3.84 -40.02 -3.00
CA LEU A 166 -2.48 -40.16 -2.49
C LEU A 166 -2.55 -40.21 -0.96
N ASN A 167 -2.34 -41.42 -0.42
CA ASN A 167 -2.52 -41.71 1.00
C ASN A 167 -1.18 -41.72 1.76
N ALA A 168 -0.26 -40.84 1.36
CA ALA A 168 1.06 -40.76 1.96
C ALA A 168 1.06 -39.67 3.03
N ASN A 169 1.06 -40.08 4.31
CA ASN A 169 1.18 -39.13 5.42
C ASN A 169 2.60 -38.55 5.45
N ASP A 170 2.72 -37.22 5.55
CA ASP A 170 4.01 -36.53 5.63
C ASP A 170 4.99 -36.86 4.48
N ALA A 171 4.49 -36.94 3.25
CA ALA A 171 5.31 -37.26 2.08
C ALA A 171 5.19 -36.21 0.97
N PRO A 172 6.21 -36.12 0.08
CA PRO A 172 6.10 -35.29 -1.11
C PRO A 172 5.02 -35.82 -2.06
N LEU A 173 4.13 -34.93 -2.49
CA LEU A 173 3.04 -35.20 -3.42
C LEU A 173 3.56 -35.32 -4.86
N ILE A 174 4.34 -34.32 -5.27
CA ILE A 174 5.00 -34.23 -6.59
C ILE A 174 6.37 -33.63 -6.32
N THR A 175 7.43 -34.26 -6.83
CA THR A 175 8.79 -33.67 -6.86
C THR A 175 9.42 -33.93 -8.22
N ARG A 176 10.43 -33.12 -8.57
CA ARG A 176 11.31 -33.39 -9.73
C ARG A 176 12.68 -33.80 -9.22
N GLY A 177 13.35 -34.77 -9.82
CA GLY A 177 14.61 -35.30 -9.25
C GLY A 177 15.86 -34.40 -9.36
N TRP A 178 15.70 -33.08 -9.46
CA TRP A 178 16.79 -32.09 -9.49
C TRP A 178 16.76 -31.23 -8.22
N ASP A 179 17.91 -30.69 -7.80
CA ASP A 179 18.10 -30.00 -6.52
C ASP A 179 17.65 -30.87 -5.33
N ALA A 180 18.15 -32.10 -5.23
CA ALA A 180 17.70 -33.05 -4.23
C ALA A 180 18.01 -32.63 -2.78
N PHE A 181 17.24 -33.14 -1.82
CA PHE A 181 17.60 -33.10 -0.41
C PHE A 181 18.85 -33.98 -0.17
N THR A 182 19.82 -33.45 0.56
CA THR A 182 21.08 -34.17 0.87
C THR A 182 21.01 -35.01 2.14
N SER A 183 19.99 -34.80 2.98
CA SER A 183 19.80 -35.49 4.26
C SER A 183 18.34 -35.42 4.73
N GLY A 184 18.03 -36.07 5.85
CA GLY A 184 16.69 -36.06 6.47
C GLY A 184 15.68 -36.96 5.79
N THR A 185 14.41 -36.87 6.21
CA THR A 185 13.30 -37.74 5.80
C THR A 185 13.06 -37.79 4.29
N TYR A 186 13.44 -36.73 3.56
CA TYR A 186 13.26 -36.61 2.11
C TYR A 186 14.57 -36.74 1.32
N SER A 187 15.65 -37.24 1.93
CA SER A 187 16.96 -37.41 1.26
C SER A 187 16.82 -38.12 -0.09
N GLY A 188 17.47 -37.58 -1.11
CA GLY A 188 17.41 -38.10 -2.48
C GLY A 188 16.20 -37.62 -3.31
N LEU A 189 15.18 -37.01 -2.70
CA LEU A 189 14.02 -36.45 -3.41
C LEU A 189 14.25 -34.99 -3.80
N GLY A 190 13.51 -34.50 -4.80
CA GLY A 190 13.59 -33.10 -5.25
C GLY A 190 13.06 -32.09 -4.25
N ARG A 191 13.77 -30.97 -4.05
CA ARG A 191 13.28 -29.85 -3.21
C ARG A 191 12.18 -29.02 -3.88
N TRP A 192 12.07 -29.10 -5.20
CA TRP A 192 10.96 -28.50 -5.95
C TRP A 192 9.78 -29.45 -5.97
N GLY A 193 8.63 -29.01 -5.47
CA GLY A 193 7.47 -29.87 -5.38
C GLY A 193 6.35 -29.36 -4.51
N ILE A 194 5.32 -30.20 -4.35
CA ILE A 194 4.26 -30.03 -3.37
C ILE A 194 4.45 -31.10 -2.30
N PHE A 195 4.32 -30.72 -1.04
CA PHE A 195 4.61 -31.59 0.10
C PHE A 195 3.41 -31.61 1.03
N MET A 196 2.91 -32.81 1.34
CA MET A 196 1.96 -33.00 2.42
C MET A 196 2.76 -33.02 3.72
N ARG A 197 2.39 -32.15 4.65
CA ARG A 197 2.92 -32.11 6.02
C ARG A 197 1.74 -32.26 6.97
N ALA A 198 2.03 -32.66 8.21
CA ALA A 198 1.02 -32.98 9.22
C ALA A 198 -0.10 -31.94 9.34
N ASN A 199 0.23 -30.66 9.15
CA ASN A 199 -0.71 -29.54 9.29
C ASN A 199 -0.76 -28.61 8.08
N SER A 200 -0.06 -28.91 6.98
CA SER A 200 -0.04 -28.01 5.82
C SER A 200 0.32 -28.71 4.50
N LEU A 201 -0.23 -28.19 3.41
CA LEU A 201 0.27 -28.44 2.06
C LEU A 201 1.27 -27.34 1.73
N SER A 202 2.52 -27.70 1.45
CA SER A 202 3.61 -26.75 1.20
C SER A 202 4.11 -26.84 -0.24
N SER A 203 4.45 -25.71 -0.86
CA SER A 203 5.22 -25.66 -2.10
C SER A 203 6.70 -25.45 -1.78
N GLY A 204 7.56 -26.29 -2.32
CA GLY A 204 9.01 -26.23 -2.08
C GLY A 204 9.72 -25.28 -3.03
N ILE A 205 10.44 -24.32 -2.47
CA ILE A 205 11.44 -23.49 -3.15
C ILE A 205 12.79 -23.85 -2.51
N PRO A 206 13.76 -24.39 -3.24
CA PRO A 206 15.05 -24.71 -2.65
C PRO A 206 15.76 -23.46 -2.18
N ASP A 207 16.42 -23.58 -1.03
CA ASP A 207 17.35 -22.58 -0.53
C ASP A 207 18.66 -22.59 -1.34
N LEU A 208 18.55 -22.30 -2.63
CA LEU A 208 19.64 -22.12 -3.58
C LEU A 208 19.47 -20.77 -4.23
N GLY A 209 20.53 -19.97 -4.31
CA GLY A 209 20.46 -18.61 -4.86
C GLY A 209 19.66 -18.52 -6.17
N GLY A 210 18.82 -17.49 -6.25
CA GLY A 210 18.06 -17.12 -7.46
C GLY A 210 16.83 -17.97 -7.75
N LYS A 211 16.32 -18.76 -6.79
CA LYS A 211 15.08 -19.53 -6.99
C LYS A 211 13.83 -18.72 -6.62
N SER A 212 12.74 -18.99 -7.31
CA SER A 212 11.44 -18.38 -7.07
C SER A 212 10.30 -19.32 -7.46
N PHE A 213 9.15 -19.11 -6.83
CA PHE A 213 7.88 -19.65 -7.26
C PHE A 213 7.12 -18.55 -8.00
N THR A 214 6.67 -18.82 -9.23
CA THR A 214 6.05 -17.81 -10.08
C THR A 214 4.68 -18.26 -10.58
N TRP A 215 3.78 -17.29 -10.71
CA TRP A 215 2.53 -17.44 -11.44
C TRP A 215 2.69 -16.70 -12.76
N VAL A 216 2.50 -17.41 -13.87
CA VAL A 216 2.78 -16.89 -15.21
C VAL A 216 1.62 -17.17 -16.16
N THR A 217 1.47 -16.33 -17.18
CA THR A 217 0.72 -16.68 -18.38
C THR A 217 1.68 -17.21 -19.44
N TRP A 218 1.19 -18.12 -20.29
CA TRP A 218 1.97 -18.73 -21.37
C TRP A 218 1.47 -18.23 -22.72
N ASN A 219 2.39 -18.07 -23.68
CA ASN A 219 2.08 -17.90 -25.10
C ASN A 219 1.74 -19.26 -25.74
N ASP A 220 1.07 -19.25 -26.88
CA ASP A 220 0.76 -20.47 -27.65
C ASP A 220 2.01 -21.27 -28.05
N ASN A 221 3.16 -20.60 -28.17
CA ASN A 221 4.47 -21.23 -28.43
C ASN A 221 5.14 -21.81 -27.16
N SER A 222 4.42 -21.93 -26.05
CA SER A 222 4.91 -22.44 -24.76
C SER A 222 6.04 -21.61 -24.11
N THR A 223 6.23 -20.35 -24.51
CA THR A 223 7.09 -19.40 -23.77
C THR A 223 6.30 -18.63 -22.72
N VAL A 224 6.96 -18.20 -21.64
CA VAL A 224 6.32 -17.33 -20.64
C VAL A 224 5.97 -15.99 -21.31
N ASN A 225 4.68 -15.64 -21.29
CA ASN A 225 4.19 -14.34 -21.76
C ASN A 225 4.41 -13.26 -20.69
N LYS A 226 3.87 -13.48 -19.49
CA LYS A 226 3.96 -12.52 -18.39
C LYS A 226 4.03 -13.22 -17.04
N THR A 227 4.92 -12.75 -16.16
CA THR A 227 4.90 -13.09 -14.74
C THR A 227 3.91 -12.20 -13.99
N LEU A 228 2.88 -12.80 -13.41
CA LEU A 228 1.83 -12.12 -12.66
C LEU A 228 2.21 -11.94 -11.19
N MET A 229 2.84 -12.95 -10.61
CA MET A 229 3.25 -12.96 -9.20
C MET A 229 4.54 -13.75 -9.05
N THR A 230 5.40 -13.33 -8.13
CA THR A 230 6.67 -13.99 -7.80
C THR A 230 6.85 -14.05 -6.30
N LEU A 231 7.12 -15.23 -5.75
CA LEU A 231 7.67 -15.39 -4.41
C LEU A 231 9.13 -15.82 -4.53
N THR A 232 10.07 -14.98 -4.09
CA THR A 232 11.49 -15.32 -4.11
C THR A 232 11.83 -16.27 -2.96
N GLN A 233 12.92 -17.01 -3.11
CA GLN A 233 13.55 -17.79 -2.03
C GLN A 233 13.84 -16.93 -0.78
N THR A 234 14.15 -15.64 -0.96
CA THR A 234 14.42 -14.71 0.16
C THR A 234 13.16 -14.21 0.88
N GLY A 235 11.97 -14.61 0.43
CA GLY A 235 10.69 -14.24 1.05
C GLY A 235 10.08 -12.93 0.53
N ASN A 236 10.52 -12.42 -0.62
CA ASN A 236 9.92 -11.25 -1.25
C ASN A 236 8.77 -11.67 -2.19
N LEU A 237 7.59 -11.11 -1.95
CA LEU A 237 6.41 -11.29 -2.79
C LEU A 237 6.26 -10.10 -3.76
N GLY A 238 6.34 -10.36 -5.06
CA GLY A 238 6.02 -9.43 -6.12
C GLY A 238 4.65 -9.73 -6.72
N ILE A 239 3.80 -8.72 -6.88
CA ILE A 239 2.57 -8.78 -7.69
C ILE A 239 2.73 -7.77 -8.82
N GLY A 240 2.73 -8.26 -10.06
CA GLY A 240 3.08 -7.49 -11.26
C GLY A 240 4.60 -7.26 -11.44
N SER A 241 5.44 -7.65 -10.48
CA SER A 241 6.89 -7.49 -10.52
C SER A 241 7.62 -8.84 -10.50
N PRO A 242 8.39 -9.21 -11.54
CA PRO A 242 9.14 -10.47 -11.55
C PRO A 242 10.35 -10.48 -10.61
N THR A 243 10.82 -9.30 -10.18
CA THR A 243 12.04 -9.12 -9.38
C THR A 243 11.78 -8.24 -8.16
N PRO A 244 10.98 -8.69 -7.18
CA PRO A 244 10.63 -7.89 -6.01
C PRO A 244 11.84 -7.65 -5.09
N SER A 245 12.14 -6.38 -4.81
CA SER A 245 13.26 -5.97 -3.93
C SER A 245 12.87 -5.83 -2.46
N THR A 246 11.57 -5.81 -2.16
CA THR A 246 11.00 -5.70 -0.80
C THR A 246 10.10 -6.89 -0.49
N ARG A 247 9.73 -7.07 0.79
CA ARG A 247 8.87 -8.19 1.20
C ARG A 247 7.54 -8.26 0.47
N LEU A 248 6.96 -7.11 0.15
CA LEU A 248 5.81 -6.97 -0.72
C LEU A 248 6.07 -5.82 -1.69
N MET A 249 6.12 -6.13 -2.98
CA MET A 249 6.19 -5.16 -4.06
C MET A 249 4.97 -5.35 -4.96
N VAL A 250 4.12 -4.33 -5.03
CA VAL A 250 2.97 -4.31 -5.94
C VAL A 250 3.21 -3.22 -6.96
N THR A 251 3.19 -3.58 -8.25
CA THR A 251 3.35 -2.64 -9.35
C THR A 251 2.04 -2.50 -10.11
N GLY A 252 1.58 -1.26 -10.26
CA GLY A 252 0.42 -0.94 -11.08
C GLY A 252 0.65 -1.19 -12.58
N ALA A 253 -0.41 -1.05 -13.37
CA ALA A 253 -0.35 -1.21 -14.82
C ALA A 253 0.30 -0.02 -15.55
N GLY A 254 0.44 1.13 -14.87
CA GLY A 254 1.00 2.36 -15.41
C GLY A 254 0.99 3.48 -14.39
N THR A 255 0.77 4.71 -14.86
CA THR A 255 0.71 5.93 -14.05
C THR A 255 -0.59 6.68 -14.30
N GLY A 256 -1.14 7.32 -13.27
CA GLY A 256 -2.31 8.19 -13.41
C GLY A 256 -2.85 8.63 -12.06
N ASN A 257 -3.51 9.79 -12.03
CA ASN A 257 -4.27 10.23 -10.86
C ASN A 257 -5.46 9.28 -10.59
N PRO A 258 -6.07 9.31 -9.39
CA PRO A 258 -7.31 8.59 -9.15
C PRO A 258 -8.33 8.95 -10.24
N ALA A 259 -8.97 7.94 -10.84
CA ALA A 259 -10.10 8.23 -11.71
C ALA A 259 -11.24 8.84 -10.88
N THR A 260 -11.96 9.79 -11.47
CA THR A 260 -13.01 10.58 -10.81
C THR A 260 -14.40 10.28 -11.36
N VAL A 261 -14.57 9.19 -12.11
CA VAL A 261 -15.83 8.77 -12.74
C VAL A 261 -15.87 7.25 -12.89
N ASN A 262 -17.07 6.67 -12.96
CA ASN A 262 -17.32 5.24 -13.18
C ASN A 262 -16.68 4.33 -12.12
N ALA A 263 -16.58 3.02 -12.39
CA ALA A 263 -16.02 2.02 -11.46
C ALA A 263 -14.55 1.63 -11.76
N ASN A 264 -14.03 2.03 -12.91
CA ASN A 264 -12.68 1.65 -13.35
C ASN A 264 -11.66 2.67 -12.87
N GLN A 265 -10.69 2.21 -12.07
CA GLN A 265 -9.57 3.05 -11.67
C GLN A 265 -8.58 3.28 -12.82
N SER A 266 -7.75 4.31 -12.67
CA SER A 266 -6.69 4.61 -13.63
C SER A 266 -5.61 3.53 -13.62
N ALA A 267 -4.79 3.50 -14.67
CA ALA A 267 -3.63 2.61 -14.73
C ALA A 267 -2.62 2.85 -13.58
N GLY A 268 -2.70 3.99 -12.90
CA GLY A 268 -1.87 4.35 -11.75
C GLY A 268 -2.20 3.60 -10.45
N GLN A 269 -3.29 2.84 -10.39
CA GLN A 269 -3.67 2.09 -9.20
C GLN A 269 -2.70 0.92 -8.93
N TYR A 270 -2.30 0.74 -7.67
CA TYR A 270 -1.47 -0.37 -7.19
C TYR A 270 -2.30 -1.41 -6.45
N ALA A 271 -3.14 -0.96 -5.52
CA ALA A 271 -3.91 -1.83 -4.65
C ALA A 271 -5.22 -1.17 -4.21
N ARG A 272 -6.18 -2.01 -3.84
CA ARG A 272 -7.47 -1.64 -3.26
C ARG A 272 -7.72 -2.44 -2.00
N PHE A 273 -8.10 -1.77 -0.93
CA PHE A 273 -8.65 -2.39 0.28
C PHE A 273 -10.12 -1.98 0.39
N GLN A 274 -11.04 -2.92 0.30
CA GLN A 274 -12.47 -2.64 0.21
C GLN A 274 -13.27 -3.37 1.29
N ASP A 275 -14.40 -2.79 1.65
CA ASP A 275 -15.39 -3.45 2.49
C ASP A 275 -16.16 -4.56 1.76
N GLY A 276 -16.88 -5.38 2.51
CA GLY A 276 -17.71 -6.46 1.94
C GLY A 276 -18.90 -5.95 1.11
N SER A 277 -19.34 -4.71 1.35
CA SER A 277 -20.44 -4.05 0.63
C SER A 277 -20.04 -3.46 -0.73
N ASN A 278 -18.75 -3.47 -1.09
CA ASN A 278 -18.22 -2.81 -2.28
C ASN A 278 -18.69 -1.35 -2.41
N SER A 279 -18.81 -0.66 -1.27
CA SER A 279 -19.31 0.71 -1.17
C SER A 279 -18.26 1.66 -0.61
N LEU A 280 -17.21 1.12 0.02
CA LEU A 280 -16.09 1.86 0.56
C LEU A 280 -14.79 1.14 0.24
N ALA A 281 -13.84 1.87 -0.36
CA ALA A 281 -12.50 1.41 -0.63
C ALA A 281 -11.45 2.45 -0.25
N LEU A 282 -10.28 1.96 0.17
CA LEU A 282 -9.02 2.70 0.20
C LEU A 282 -8.21 2.25 -1.00
N ASP A 283 -8.06 3.15 -1.97
CA ASP A 283 -7.22 2.96 -3.14
C ASP A 283 -5.84 3.61 -2.93
N LEU A 284 -4.81 2.91 -3.38
CA LEU A 284 -3.42 3.38 -3.40
C LEU A 284 -2.92 3.37 -4.83
N GLY A 285 -2.18 4.40 -5.23
CA GLY A 285 -1.58 4.46 -6.57
C GLY A 285 -0.56 5.56 -6.73
N GLY A 286 -0.17 5.84 -7.98
CA GLY A 286 0.76 6.91 -8.30
C GLY A 286 0.70 7.41 -9.74
N ASN A 287 1.23 8.62 -9.93
CA ASN A 287 1.25 9.32 -11.21
C ASN A 287 2.66 9.83 -11.55
N GLY A 288 3.60 8.90 -11.77
CA GLY A 288 4.96 9.25 -12.18
C GLY A 288 5.62 10.24 -11.22
N THR A 289 6.12 11.36 -11.76
CA THR A 289 6.77 12.42 -10.98
C THR A 289 5.80 13.27 -10.15
N ALA A 290 4.48 13.17 -10.38
CA ALA A 290 3.49 13.86 -9.55
C ALA A 290 3.31 13.18 -8.18
N GLY A 291 3.91 12.00 -7.97
CA GLY A 291 3.93 11.30 -6.69
C GLY A 291 2.85 10.22 -6.55
N ASN A 292 2.79 9.66 -5.35
CA ASN A 292 1.80 8.65 -4.98
C ASN A 292 0.58 9.29 -4.33
N TRP A 293 -0.56 8.62 -4.45
CA TRP A 293 -1.83 9.05 -3.89
C TRP A 293 -2.48 7.95 -3.04
N ILE A 294 -3.27 8.39 -2.08
CA ILE A 294 -4.10 7.57 -1.19
C ILE A 294 -5.51 8.17 -1.26
N GLN A 295 -6.51 7.35 -1.60
CA GLN A 295 -7.87 7.86 -1.81
C GLN A 295 -8.92 6.97 -1.15
N SER A 296 -9.86 7.58 -0.44
CA SER A 296 -11.05 6.89 0.07
C SER A 296 -12.24 7.18 -0.83
N THR A 297 -12.82 6.14 -1.43
CA THR A 297 -13.81 6.29 -2.51
C THR A 297 -14.84 5.16 -2.53
N ASN A 298 -15.92 5.33 -3.29
CA ASN A 298 -16.83 4.26 -3.63
C ASN A 298 -16.27 3.50 -4.85
N PRO A 299 -15.91 2.21 -4.73
CA PRO A 299 -15.33 1.45 -5.83
C PRO A 299 -16.29 1.21 -7.01
N ALA A 300 -17.61 1.39 -6.81
CA ALA A 300 -18.61 1.34 -7.88
C ALA A 300 -18.85 2.70 -8.57
N ALA A 301 -18.46 3.81 -7.93
CA ALA A 301 -18.69 5.18 -8.41
C ALA A 301 -17.58 6.11 -7.89
N LEU A 302 -16.50 6.25 -8.65
CA LEU A 302 -15.26 6.89 -8.20
C LEU A 302 -15.32 8.43 -8.10
N ASP A 303 -16.41 9.02 -8.57
CA ASP A 303 -16.82 10.42 -8.30
C ASP A 303 -17.36 10.61 -6.87
N THR A 304 -17.71 9.51 -6.19
CA THR A 304 -18.18 9.53 -4.81
C THR A 304 -17.02 9.25 -3.85
N ASN A 305 -16.52 10.29 -3.20
CA ASN A 305 -15.38 10.19 -2.28
C ASN A 305 -15.83 10.22 -0.81
N TYR A 306 -15.04 9.59 0.06
CA TYR A 306 -15.26 9.58 1.51
C TYR A 306 -14.11 10.25 2.26
N PRO A 307 -14.30 10.66 3.52
CA PRO A 307 -13.22 11.21 4.33
C PRO A 307 -12.08 10.19 4.53
N LEU A 308 -10.85 10.57 4.15
CA LEU A 308 -9.65 9.85 4.57
C LEU A 308 -9.39 10.15 6.05
N ARG A 309 -9.59 9.16 6.92
CA ARG A 309 -9.32 9.29 8.35
C ARG A 309 -7.91 8.83 8.65
N LEU A 310 -7.07 9.73 9.17
CA LEU A 310 -5.72 9.40 9.62
C LEU A 310 -5.72 9.36 11.14
N ASN A 311 -5.44 8.16 11.68
CA ASN A 311 -5.33 7.90 13.11
C ASN A 311 -6.54 8.32 13.98
N PRO A 312 -7.77 7.91 13.63
CA PRO A 312 -9.01 8.45 14.22
C PRO A 312 -9.25 8.10 15.70
N ASN A 313 -8.55 7.11 16.25
CA ASN A 313 -8.65 6.72 17.66
C ASN A 313 -7.63 7.42 18.56
N GLY A 314 -6.86 8.39 18.03
CA GLY A 314 -5.84 9.16 18.76
C GLY A 314 -4.40 8.78 18.39
N GLY A 315 -3.46 9.67 18.76
CA GLY A 315 -2.04 9.64 18.37
C GLY A 315 -1.72 10.66 17.27
N ASN A 316 -0.44 10.82 16.94
CA ASN A 316 0.05 11.94 16.13
C ASN A 316 0.30 11.54 14.66
N VAL A 317 0.01 12.46 13.73
CA VAL A 317 0.36 12.37 12.30
C VAL A 317 1.56 13.28 12.03
N GLY A 318 2.69 12.68 11.70
CA GLY A 318 3.92 13.41 11.34
C GLY A 318 4.09 13.52 9.82
N ILE A 319 4.46 14.69 9.33
CA ILE A 319 4.90 14.92 7.95
C ILE A 319 6.35 15.42 8.00
N GLY A 320 7.26 14.62 7.44
CA GLY A 320 8.70 14.92 7.47
C GLY A 320 9.40 14.61 8.79
N LEU A 321 8.71 14.01 9.76
CA LEU A 321 9.20 13.74 11.12
C LEU A 321 9.14 12.25 11.46
N LEU A 322 10.12 11.75 12.22
CA LEU A 322 10.12 10.38 12.77
C LEU A 322 9.41 10.28 14.14
N THR A 323 9.32 11.39 14.88
CA THR A 323 8.77 11.45 16.24
C THR A 323 7.89 12.70 16.39
N PRO A 324 6.66 12.70 15.84
CA PRO A 324 5.78 13.87 15.91
C PRO A 324 5.35 14.16 17.36
N ALA A 325 5.56 15.40 17.81
CA ALA A 325 5.23 15.85 19.17
C ALA A 325 3.81 16.43 19.27
N GLN A 326 3.23 16.84 18.14
CA GLN A 326 1.87 17.37 18.03
C GLN A 326 0.95 16.42 17.25
N THR A 327 -0.37 16.53 17.46
CA THR A 327 -1.36 15.68 16.77
C THR A 327 -1.26 15.74 15.24
N LEU A 328 -0.96 16.92 14.69
CA LEU A 328 -0.43 17.09 13.35
C LEU A 328 0.88 17.87 13.47
N ASP A 329 1.99 17.23 13.12
CA ASP A 329 3.32 17.83 13.23
C ASP A 329 3.98 17.82 11.86
N VAL A 330 4.36 19.00 11.37
CA VAL A 330 4.85 19.20 10.00
C VAL A 330 6.22 19.86 10.08
N GLN A 331 7.26 19.11 9.71
CA GLN A 331 8.58 19.69 9.49
C GLN A 331 8.64 20.26 8.07
N GLY A 332 8.24 21.52 7.96
CA GLY A 332 8.15 22.24 6.70
C GLY A 332 7.02 23.27 6.73
N THR A 333 6.35 23.44 5.59
CA THR A 333 5.26 24.41 5.43
C THR A 333 3.90 23.71 5.47
N LEU A 334 2.95 24.24 6.24
CA LEU A 334 1.55 23.83 6.19
C LEU A 334 0.76 24.81 5.32
N GLY A 335 0.22 24.33 4.19
CA GLY A 335 -0.44 25.18 3.20
C GLY A 335 -1.87 24.76 2.85
N LEU A 336 -2.68 25.77 2.52
CA LEU A 336 -4.03 25.69 1.96
C LEU A 336 -4.03 26.40 0.61
N ARG A 337 -4.71 25.85 -0.39
CA ARG A 337 -4.84 26.45 -1.72
C ARG A 337 -6.27 26.35 -2.23
N ASN A 338 -6.71 27.35 -2.98
CA ASN A 338 -7.95 27.28 -3.78
C ASN A 338 -7.62 26.87 -5.24
N SER A 339 -8.63 26.77 -6.10
CA SER A 339 -8.49 26.30 -7.48
C SER A 339 -7.56 27.16 -8.34
N ALA A 340 -7.43 28.46 -8.06
CA ALA A 340 -6.44 29.29 -8.76
C ALA A 340 -5.05 29.06 -8.15
N ALA A 341 -4.02 28.92 -9.00
CA ALA A 341 -2.67 28.59 -8.58
C ALA A 341 -2.03 29.62 -7.60
N TRP A 342 -2.57 30.83 -7.56
CA TRP A 342 -2.07 31.95 -6.74
C TRP A 342 -2.83 32.14 -5.43
N ASP A 343 -4.00 31.54 -5.27
CA ASP A 343 -4.85 31.70 -4.09
C ASP A 343 -4.42 30.72 -3.02
N HIS A 344 -3.67 31.19 -2.03
CA HIS A 344 -3.09 30.31 -1.02
C HIS A 344 -2.90 30.99 0.34
N LEU A 345 -2.88 30.18 1.38
CA LEU A 345 -2.45 30.54 2.71
C LEU A 345 -1.48 29.47 3.20
N PHE A 346 -0.29 29.84 3.65
CA PHE A 346 0.59 28.89 4.31
C PHE A 346 1.26 29.46 5.54
N ILE A 347 1.55 28.57 6.49
CA ILE A 347 2.28 28.83 7.72
C ILE A 347 3.61 28.13 7.61
N ALA A 348 4.69 28.87 7.87
CA ALA A 348 6.05 28.37 7.77
C ALA A 348 6.91 28.89 8.92
N HIS A 349 7.99 28.17 9.19
CA HIS A 349 9.05 28.59 10.10
C HIS A 349 10.41 28.29 9.44
N ASP A 350 11.26 29.31 9.28
CA ASP A 350 12.56 29.16 8.61
C ASP A 350 13.72 28.75 9.54
N GLY A 351 13.40 28.57 10.83
CA GLY A 351 14.36 28.28 11.90
C GLY A 351 14.60 29.46 12.84
N SER A 352 14.19 30.67 12.44
CA SER A 352 14.32 31.91 13.21
C SER A 352 13.01 32.70 13.27
N THR A 353 12.25 32.73 12.19
CA THR A 353 11.04 33.53 12.04
C THR A 353 9.87 32.65 11.63
N ALA A 354 8.76 32.77 12.36
CA ALA A 354 7.46 32.23 11.94
C ALA A 354 6.76 33.22 11.02
N SER A 355 6.12 32.74 9.96
CA SER A 355 5.32 33.59 9.07
C SER A 355 4.01 32.92 8.65
N ILE A 356 3.02 33.77 8.38
CA ILE A 356 1.77 33.42 7.71
C ILE A 356 1.76 34.20 6.40
N THR A 357 1.75 33.49 5.28
CA THR A 357 1.79 34.08 3.94
C THR A 357 0.47 33.83 3.23
N ALA A 358 -0.17 34.89 2.76
CA ALA A 358 -1.41 34.83 1.98
C ALA A 358 -1.20 35.42 0.59
N GLY A 359 -1.41 34.61 -0.46
CA GLY A 359 -1.45 35.05 -1.86
C GLY A 359 -2.88 35.05 -2.38
N GLY A 360 -3.22 35.99 -3.27
CA GLY A 360 -4.60 36.19 -3.74
C GLY A 360 -5.54 36.71 -2.64
N ALA A 361 -5.03 37.55 -1.74
CA ALA A 361 -5.76 38.13 -0.62
C ALA A 361 -6.03 39.63 -0.83
N GLU A 362 -6.66 40.01 -1.94
CA GLU A 362 -6.85 41.40 -2.37
C GLU A 362 -7.65 42.23 -1.35
N THR A 363 -8.55 41.58 -0.61
CA THR A 363 -9.34 42.21 0.47
C THR A 363 -8.70 42.09 1.86
N GLY A 364 -7.45 41.60 1.92
CA GLY A 364 -6.67 41.40 3.14
C GLY A 364 -6.87 40.06 3.83
N LEU A 365 -5.92 39.75 4.72
CA LEU A 365 -5.98 38.61 5.65
C LEU A 365 -6.80 39.01 6.88
N GLY A 366 -7.97 38.40 7.03
CA GLY A 366 -8.90 38.67 8.12
C GLY A 366 -8.71 37.74 9.32
N PHE A 367 -8.68 38.30 10.52
CA PHE A 367 -8.81 37.58 11.78
C PHE A 367 -10.24 37.72 12.27
N ARG A 368 -10.93 36.59 12.34
CA ARG A 368 -12.37 36.52 12.62
C ARG A 368 -12.63 35.73 13.88
N VAL A 369 -13.54 36.23 14.71
CA VAL A 369 -13.93 35.57 15.97
C VAL A 369 -15.45 35.45 16.06
N GLY A 370 -15.92 34.30 16.53
CA GLY A 370 -17.33 34.06 16.85
C GLY A 370 -17.61 34.34 18.32
N ALA A 371 -18.83 34.78 18.64
CA ALA A 371 -19.26 35.03 20.02
C ALA A 371 -20.15 33.90 20.59
N SER A 372 -20.41 32.84 19.82
CA SER A 372 -21.29 31.75 20.23
C SER A 372 -20.66 30.93 21.35
N ALA A 373 -21.37 30.77 22.47
CA ALA A 373 -20.91 29.99 23.63
C ALA A 373 -21.04 28.47 23.43
N VAL A 374 -21.85 28.04 22.47
CA VAL A 374 -22.05 26.65 22.06
C VAL A 374 -22.19 26.62 20.53
N GLY A 375 -21.64 25.61 19.88
CA GLY A 375 -21.78 25.41 18.45
C GLY A 375 -21.14 24.11 17.99
N THR A 376 -21.51 23.66 16.79
CA THR A 376 -20.83 22.54 16.12
C THR A 376 -19.75 23.09 15.18
N TYR A 377 -18.68 22.32 14.94
CA TYR A 377 -17.67 22.69 13.94
C TYR A 377 -18.34 22.87 12.56
N ASN A 378 -18.00 23.95 11.85
CA ASN A 378 -18.61 24.36 10.57
C ASN A 378 -20.13 24.60 10.62
N ASP A 379 -20.68 24.97 11.78
CA ASP A 379 -22.07 25.42 11.88
C ASP A 379 -22.26 26.77 11.19
N ALA A 380 -23.09 26.79 10.15
CA ALA A 380 -23.39 27.98 9.35
C ALA A 380 -24.13 29.09 10.13
N SER A 381 -24.68 28.78 11.31
CA SER A 381 -25.31 29.77 12.19
C SER A 381 -24.31 30.59 13.02
N GLN A 382 -23.01 30.23 13.00
CA GLN A 382 -21.98 31.00 13.69
C GLN A 382 -21.68 32.31 12.98
N ASN A 383 -21.99 33.42 13.65
CA ASN A 383 -21.67 34.76 13.17
C ASN A 383 -20.24 35.16 13.61
N TYR A 384 -19.30 34.99 12.68
CA TYR A 384 -17.93 35.47 12.85
C TYR A 384 -17.84 36.97 12.53
N ARG A 385 -17.16 37.74 13.39
CA ARG A 385 -16.87 39.17 13.18
C ARG A 385 -15.40 39.36 12.80
N ASP A 386 -15.14 40.18 11.79
CA ASP A 386 -13.79 40.65 11.50
C ASP A 386 -13.33 41.61 12.61
N VAL A 387 -12.36 41.16 13.40
CA VAL A 387 -11.78 41.98 14.48
C VAL A 387 -10.50 42.67 14.04
N MET A 388 -9.73 42.05 13.15
CA MET A 388 -8.52 42.63 12.59
C MET A 388 -8.39 42.26 11.12
N ARG A 389 -7.92 43.21 10.31
CA ARG A 389 -7.64 43.04 8.89
C ARG A 389 -6.22 43.49 8.59
N LEU A 390 -5.44 42.63 7.94
CA LEU A 390 -4.13 42.96 7.38
C LEU A 390 -4.27 43.14 5.87
N MET A 391 -4.06 44.35 5.37
CA MET A 391 -4.22 44.66 3.95
C MET A 391 -2.92 44.41 3.18
N PRO A 392 -2.99 44.05 1.88
CA PRO A 392 -1.80 43.97 1.02
C PRO A 392 -1.07 45.31 0.88
N SER A 393 -1.76 46.43 1.14
CA SER A 393 -1.16 47.77 1.22
C SER A 393 -0.27 48.01 2.44
N GLY A 394 -0.25 47.07 3.40
CA GLY A 394 0.43 47.21 4.69
C GLY A 394 -0.42 47.85 5.79
N ASN A 395 -1.67 48.24 5.50
CA ASN A 395 -2.57 48.80 6.51
C ASN A 395 -3.15 47.72 7.43
N VAL A 396 -3.30 48.07 8.70
CA VAL A 396 -3.94 47.26 9.74
C VAL A 396 -5.23 47.94 10.19
N GLY A 397 -6.35 47.26 10.00
CA GLY A 397 -7.64 47.68 10.54
C GLY A 397 -7.98 46.87 11.78
N ILE A 398 -8.39 47.53 12.87
CA ILE A 398 -8.97 46.89 14.06
C ILE A 398 -10.41 47.36 14.19
N GLY A 399 -11.37 46.44 14.09
CA GLY A 399 -12.81 46.76 14.01
C GLY A 399 -13.25 47.42 12.69
N THR A 400 -12.33 47.60 11.73
CA THR A 400 -12.62 48.14 10.39
C THR A 400 -12.04 47.23 9.31
N ALA A 401 -12.84 47.06 8.25
CA ALA A 401 -12.50 46.22 7.10
C ALA A 401 -11.67 46.95 6.04
N THR A 402 -11.69 48.27 6.06
CA THR A 402 -11.15 49.12 5.00
C THR A 402 -10.36 50.26 5.64
N PRO A 403 -9.24 49.96 6.32
CA PRO A 403 -8.44 50.98 7.00
C PRO A 403 -7.90 52.01 6.00
N GLY A 404 -8.24 53.28 6.21
CA GLY A 404 -7.77 54.43 5.43
C GLY A 404 -6.38 54.92 5.85
N ALA A 405 -5.85 54.43 6.97
CA ALA A 405 -4.49 54.70 7.46
C ALA A 405 -3.75 53.39 7.77
N THR A 406 -2.42 53.47 7.96
CA THR A 406 -1.57 52.31 8.27
C THR A 406 -2.03 51.56 9.52
N LEU A 407 -2.55 52.25 10.52
CA LEU A 407 -3.27 51.65 11.64
C LEU A 407 -4.56 52.45 11.85
N GLU A 408 -5.70 51.78 11.68
CA GLU A 408 -7.01 52.36 11.98
C GLU A 408 -7.74 51.49 13.01
N VAL A 409 -8.19 52.11 14.09
CA VAL A 409 -9.02 51.47 15.11
C VAL A 409 -10.41 52.10 15.05
N ALA A 410 -11.40 51.35 14.58
CA ALA A 410 -12.80 51.76 14.63
C ALA A 410 -13.36 51.50 16.04
N GLY A 411 -12.95 52.35 16.98
CA GLY A 411 -13.30 52.26 18.39
C GLY A 411 -12.40 53.15 19.25
N GLN A 412 -12.55 53.01 20.58
CA GLN A 412 -11.68 53.70 21.52
C GLN A 412 -10.38 52.92 21.73
N VAL A 413 -9.25 53.63 21.85
CA VAL A 413 -7.94 53.04 22.19
C VAL A 413 -7.64 53.29 23.66
N LYS A 414 -7.38 52.21 24.42
CA LYS A 414 -6.89 52.29 25.80
C LYS A 414 -5.41 51.92 25.83
N ILE A 415 -4.56 52.84 26.28
CA ILE A 415 -3.11 52.62 26.39
C ILE A 415 -2.74 52.59 27.87
N THR A 416 -2.26 51.43 28.36
CA THR A 416 -1.91 51.23 29.77
C THR A 416 -0.40 51.32 30.04
N GLY A 417 0.44 51.21 29.01
CA GLY A 417 1.89 51.37 29.10
C GLY A 417 2.34 52.84 29.21
N GLY A 418 3.56 53.07 29.71
CA GLY A 418 4.18 54.40 29.75
C GLY A 418 3.73 55.33 30.89
N THR A 419 3.13 54.79 31.95
CA THR A 419 2.62 55.54 33.14
C THR A 419 1.49 56.54 32.84
N PRO A 420 0.36 56.09 32.24
CA PRO A 420 -0.82 56.93 32.10
C PRO A 420 -1.29 57.43 33.46
N GLY A 421 -1.81 58.65 33.51
CA GLY A 421 -2.33 59.26 34.73
C GLY A 421 -3.44 60.25 34.38
N ALA A 422 -4.34 60.50 35.31
CA ALA A 422 -5.38 61.52 35.14
C ALA A 422 -4.71 62.87 34.81
N GLY A 423 -5.17 63.54 33.75
CA GLY A 423 -4.61 64.81 33.28
C GLY A 423 -3.26 64.73 32.56
N LYS A 424 -2.69 63.53 32.38
CA LYS A 424 -1.54 63.34 31.48
C LYS A 424 -1.99 63.32 30.02
N VAL A 425 -1.11 63.80 29.15
CA VAL A 425 -1.27 63.77 27.70
C VAL A 425 -0.21 62.88 27.08
N LEU A 426 -0.56 62.22 25.97
CA LEU A 426 0.40 61.45 25.18
C LEU A 426 1.21 62.42 24.31
N THR A 427 2.52 62.42 24.47
CA THR A 427 3.45 63.25 23.68
C THR A 427 4.47 62.36 22.99
N SER A 428 5.01 62.81 21.86
CA SER A 428 6.12 62.16 21.18
C SER A 428 7.44 62.86 21.50
N ASP A 429 8.52 62.10 21.61
CA ASP A 429 9.88 62.65 21.49
C ASP A 429 10.27 62.87 20.01
N ALA A 430 11.54 63.27 19.78
CA ALA A 430 12.07 63.52 18.44
C ALA A 430 12.23 62.25 17.57
N SER A 431 12.13 61.06 18.16
CA SER A 431 12.24 59.76 17.46
C SER A 431 10.88 59.12 17.18
N GLY A 432 9.77 59.72 17.65
CA GLY A 432 8.43 59.16 17.49
C GLY A 432 7.97 58.29 18.66
N LEU A 433 8.75 58.17 19.74
CA LEU A 433 8.36 57.37 20.89
C LEU A 433 7.34 58.12 21.73
N ALA A 434 6.14 57.54 21.85
CA ALA A 434 5.05 58.11 22.62
C ALA A 434 5.24 57.84 24.13
N SER A 435 5.06 58.87 24.97
CA SER A 435 5.07 58.75 26.43
C SER A 435 4.02 59.63 27.09
N TRP A 436 3.54 59.23 28.28
CA TRP A 436 2.57 60.01 29.05
C TRP A 436 3.27 61.07 29.88
N GLN A 437 3.05 62.33 29.52
CA GLN A 437 3.60 63.48 30.23
C GLN A 437 2.50 64.21 30.97
N THR A 438 2.85 64.78 32.13
CA THR A 438 1.95 65.74 32.80
C THR A 438 1.73 66.91 31.85
N ALA A 439 0.47 67.27 31.59
CA ALA A 439 0.17 68.46 30.81
C ALA A 439 0.75 69.70 31.52
N THR A 440 1.73 70.36 30.92
CA THR A 440 2.24 71.63 31.44
C THR A 440 1.20 72.72 31.19
N SER A 441 0.50 73.14 32.24
CA SER A 441 -0.35 74.33 32.23
C SER A 441 0.53 75.57 32.08
N GLY A 442 0.75 76.07 30.85
CA GLY A 442 1.58 77.26 30.71
C GLY A 442 1.93 77.78 29.33
N ALA A 443 1.39 77.25 28.23
CA ALA A 443 1.57 77.88 26.93
C ALA A 443 0.56 79.04 26.74
N THR A 444 0.60 80.05 27.61
CA THR A 444 0.23 81.40 27.17
C THR A 444 1.32 81.80 26.18
N ASN A 445 1.03 81.66 24.90
CA ASN A 445 1.89 82.00 23.78
C ASN A 445 2.07 83.52 23.64
N ILE A 446 2.28 84.19 24.77
CA ILE A 446 2.58 85.61 24.84
C ILE A 446 3.96 85.72 25.45
N GLN A 447 4.96 85.82 24.58
CA GLN A 447 6.36 85.97 24.95
C GLN A 447 6.52 87.34 25.66
N THR A 448 6.36 87.35 26.98
CA THR A 448 6.55 88.53 27.83
C THR A 448 7.99 88.97 27.72
N THR A 449 8.27 90.21 27.33
CA THR A 449 9.63 90.74 27.40
C THR A 449 9.97 91.26 28.79
N SER A 450 8.96 91.62 29.61
CA SER A 450 9.12 91.96 31.03
C SER A 450 7.78 92.03 31.78
N THR A 451 7.82 92.08 33.12
CA THR A 451 6.68 92.40 34.00
C THR A 451 6.93 93.73 34.70
N PHE A 452 5.89 94.56 34.87
CA PHE A 452 5.98 95.81 35.63
C PHE A 452 4.86 95.88 36.67
N ALA A 453 5.21 95.95 37.95
CA ALA A 453 4.23 95.97 39.04
C ALA A 453 3.40 97.26 39.01
N ILE A 454 2.08 97.15 39.13
CA ILE A 454 1.19 98.30 39.20
C ILE A 454 1.36 98.98 40.57
N PRO A 455 1.70 100.27 40.65
CA PRO A 455 1.79 100.99 41.91
C PRO A 455 0.45 100.97 42.65
N THR A 456 0.43 100.73 43.96
CA THR A 456 -0.80 100.74 44.78
C THR A 456 -1.22 102.14 45.21
N THR A 457 -0.29 103.11 45.21
CA THR A 457 -0.54 104.55 45.42
C THR A 457 0.51 105.37 44.67
N GLY A 458 0.13 106.51 44.09
CA GLY A 458 1.04 107.40 43.38
C GLY A 458 1.33 107.00 41.92
N THR A 459 2.45 107.49 41.39
CA THR A 459 2.86 107.28 39.98
C THR A 459 4.16 106.49 39.88
N GLY A 460 4.14 105.36 39.16
CA GLY A 460 5.34 104.56 38.87
C GLY A 460 5.84 104.77 37.44
N THR A 461 7.15 104.82 37.24
CA THR A 461 7.73 105.04 35.90
C THR A 461 8.12 103.72 35.24
N LEU A 462 7.48 103.39 34.12
CA LEU A 462 7.89 102.29 33.25
C LEU A 462 8.93 102.81 32.26
N ASN A 463 10.18 102.35 32.40
CA ASN A 463 11.26 102.70 31.48
C ASN A 463 10.97 102.22 30.06
N ALA A 464 11.51 102.92 29.07
CA ALA A 464 11.35 102.55 27.67
C ALA A 464 11.86 101.13 27.40
N THR A 465 11.02 100.30 26.79
CA THR A 465 11.31 98.91 26.45
C THR A 465 10.62 98.53 25.14
N THR A 466 11.15 97.50 24.48
CA THR A 466 10.52 96.88 23.30
C THR A 466 9.94 95.53 23.68
N GLY A 467 8.70 95.27 23.23
CA GLY A 467 8.00 94.02 23.42
C GLY A 467 6.82 94.12 24.38
N MET A 468 6.42 92.99 24.95
CA MET A 468 5.23 92.93 25.79
C MET A 468 5.55 93.03 27.29
N VAL A 469 4.94 94.02 27.94
CA VAL A 469 4.95 94.21 29.39
C VAL A 469 3.64 93.72 29.98
N VAL A 470 3.72 92.80 30.93
CA VAL A 470 2.56 92.39 31.72
C VAL A 470 2.49 93.20 33.00
N LEU A 471 1.32 93.77 33.26
CA LEU A 471 0.96 94.40 34.52
C LEU A 471 0.22 93.37 35.37
N PRO A 472 0.88 92.72 36.36
CA PRO A 472 0.23 91.73 37.20
C PRO A 472 -0.76 92.40 38.16
N ASN A 473 -1.78 91.65 38.57
CA ASN A 473 -2.75 92.08 39.57
C ASN A 473 -2.04 92.46 40.88
N ASN A 474 -2.24 93.69 41.37
CA ASN A 474 -1.61 94.16 42.61
C ASN A 474 -2.49 93.98 43.86
N SER A 475 -3.70 93.43 43.70
CA SER A 475 -4.70 93.17 44.75
C SER A 475 -5.16 94.42 45.52
N GLY A 476 -4.91 95.63 44.99
CA GLY A 476 -5.22 96.91 45.61
C GLY A 476 -5.74 97.94 44.60
N ALA A 477 -5.92 99.19 45.03
CA ALA A 477 -6.29 100.25 44.10
C ALA A 477 -5.13 100.57 43.15
N ASN A 478 -5.41 100.72 41.86
CA ASN A 478 -4.38 101.01 40.86
C ASN A 478 -3.99 102.49 40.87
N GLY A 479 -2.69 102.75 41.12
CA GLY A 479 -2.04 104.03 40.83
C GLY A 479 -1.85 104.23 39.33
N ALA A 480 -1.16 105.31 38.96
CA ALA A 480 -0.87 105.61 37.55
C ALA A 480 0.54 105.16 37.14
N ILE A 481 0.70 104.80 35.87
CA ILE A 481 1.98 104.46 35.27
C ILE A 481 2.37 105.57 34.30
N THR A 482 3.57 106.11 34.48
CA THR A 482 4.16 107.03 33.52
C THR A 482 5.12 106.28 32.60
N LEU A 483 4.92 106.39 31.30
CA LEU A 483 5.86 105.83 30.32
C LEU A 483 7.08 106.74 30.20
N GLY A 484 8.27 106.18 30.40
CA GLY A 484 9.55 106.85 30.19
C GLY A 484 9.80 107.19 28.72
N THR A 485 10.77 108.07 28.46
CA THR A 485 11.10 108.52 27.10
C THR A 485 11.71 107.39 26.26
N GLY A 486 11.04 107.00 25.18
CA GLY A 486 11.52 105.97 24.22
C GLY A 486 12.22 106.54 22.99
N THR A 487 12.76 105.65 22.16
CA THR A 487 13.34 105.96 20.83
C THR A 487 12.33 105.69 19.72
N ASN A 488 12.41 106.43 18.62
CA ASN A 488 11.51 106.25 17.47
C ASN A 488 11.60 104.82 16.89
N GLY A 489 10.47 104.16 16.69
CA GLY A 489 10.37 102.78 16.18
C GLY A 489 10.22 101.67 17.24
N GLN A 490 10.28 102.00 18.53
CA GLN A 490 10.02 101.01 19.60
C GLN A 490 8.53 100.63 19.67
N THR A 491 8.25 99.33 19.81
CA THR A 491 6.89 98.78 19.99
C THR A 491 6.73 98.28 21.42
N LEU A 492 5.78 98.85 22.17
CA LEU A 492 5.39 98.41 23.50
C LEU A 492 3.96 97.87 23.46
N ILE A 493 3.77 96.63 23.91
CA ILE A 493 2.44 96.03 24.12
C ILE A 493 2.26 95.89 25.63
N ILE A 494 1.19 96.45 26.18
CA ILE A 494 0.89 96.33 27.62
C ILE A 494 -0.31 95.42 27.76
N THR A 495 -0.22 94.41 28.62
CA THR A 495 -1.36 93.57 29.00
C THR A 495 -1.65 93.79 30.48
N ASN A 496 -2.84 94.29 30.77
CA ASN A 496 -3.33 94.41 32.14
C ASN A 496 -3.94 93.08 32.59
N LEU A 497 -3.43 92.50 33.68
CA LEU A 497 -4.03 91.34 34.33
C LEU A 497 -4.75 91.72 35.63
N ASP A 498 -4.78 93.00 35.97
CA ASP A 498 -5.56 93.54 37.07
C ASP A 498 -7.02 93.74 36.65
N ALA A 499 -7.94 93.55 37.60
CA ALA A 499 -9.37 93.69 37.34
C ALA A 499 -9.77 95.18 37.18
N ASP A 500 -9.02 96.09 37.79
CA ASP A 500 -9.27 97.52 37.72
C ASP A 500 -8.47 98.18 36.59
N ALA A 501 -8.99 99.30 36.07
CA ALA A 501 -8.33 100.04 35.01
C ALA A 501 -7.01 100.66 35.51
N VAL A 502 -5.92 100.46 34.75
CA VAL A 502 -4.64 101.11 35.02
C VAL A 502 -4.53 102.38 34.17
N SER A 503 -4.32 103.51 34.82
CA SER A 503 -4.09 104.78 34.13
C SER A 503 -2.65 104.85 33.63
N ILE A 504 -2.47 105.05 32.33
CA ILE A 504 -1.14 105.17 31.70
C ILE A 504 -1.01 106.58 31.12
N THR A 505 0.09 107.26 31.42
CA THR A 505 0.33 108.64 30.98
C THR A 505 1.74 108.77 30.42
N SER A 506 1.93 109.59 29.40
CA SER A 506 3.26 109.90 28.87
C SER A 506 4.03 110.83 29.82
N ALA A 507 5.34 110.62 30.00
CA ALA A 507 6.21 111.56 30.71
C ALA A 507 6.38 112.92 30.00
N SER A 508 5.90 113.08 28.76
CA SER A 508 6.15 114.27 27.93
C SER A 508 5.35 115.54 28.32
N SER A 509 4.60 115.53 29.42
CA SER A 509 3.84 116.68 29.98
C SER A 509 2.76 117.32 29.07
N THR A 510 2.48 116.78 27.88
CA THR A 510 1.50 117.31 26.93
C THR A 510 0.15 116.59 26.91
N GLY A 511 -0.04 115.54 27.73
CA GLY A 511 -1.30 114.78 27.79
C GLY A 511 -1.66 113.99 26.51
N THR A 512 -0.87 114.13 25.45
CA THR A 512 -0.96 113.39 24.18
C THR A 512 0.31 112.58 23.96
N LEU A 513 0.18 111.31 23.59
CA LEU A 513 1.29 110.51 23.09
C LEU A 513 1.68 111.11 21.75
N LEU A 514 2.77 111.90 21.74
CA LEU A 514 3.28 112.55 20.52
C LEU A 514 3.44 111.51 19.40
N PRO A 515 3.27 111.88 18.11
CA PRO A 515 3.31 110.97 16.95
C PRO A 515 4.58 110.10 16.80
N ASN A 516 5.58 110.35 17.66
CA ASN A 516 6.91 109.75 17.63
C ASN A 516 7.30 109.11 18.98
N PHE A 517 6.35 108.73 19.86
CA PHE A 517 6.62 108.04 21.14
C PHE A 517 5.95 106.65 21.28
N ALA A 518 6.79 105.69 21.70
CA ALA A 518 6.69 104.32 22.26
C ALA A 518 5.42 103.44 22.30
N ALA A 519 4.19 103.84 21.97
CA ALA A 519 3.05 102.91 21.98
C ALA A 519 2.05 103.19 20.84
N GLN A 520 2.12 102.41 19.75
CA GLN A 520 1.14 102.51 18.66
C GLN A 520 -0.14 101.71 18.91
N PHE A 521 -0.10 100.73 19.82
CA PHE A 521 -1.23 99.85 20.12
C PHE A 521 -1.23 99.50 21.60
N VAL A 522 -2.33 99.79 22.30
CA VAL A 522 -2.56 99.28 23.67
C VAL A 522 -3.64 98.21 23.58
N TYR A 523 -3.30 97.00 24.03
CA TYR A 523 -4.24 95.89 24.13
C TYR A 523 -4.68 95.73 25.59
N VAL A 524 -5.81 96.35 25.93
CA VAL A 524 -6.37 96.22 27.28
C VAL A 524 -7.27 94.99 27.31
N VAL A 525 -6.97 94.07 28.21
CA VAL A 525 -7.93 93.05 28.66
C VAL A 525 -8.45 93.55 30.00
N ASN A 526 -9.74 93.87 30.07
CA ASN A 526 -10.41 94.11 31.34
C ASN A 526 -11.61 93.14 31.42
N GLY A 527 -11.48 92.12 32.27
CA GLY A 527 -12.50 91.08 32.42
C GLY A 527 -12.89 90.45 31.08
N THR A 528 -14.17 90.55 30.70
CA THR A 528 -14.75 89.95 29.48
C THR A 528 -14.64 90.83 28.23
N THR A 529 -14.05 92.02 28.32
CA THR A 529 -13.88 92.93 27.18
C THR A 529 -12.42 93.01 26.75
N SER A 530 -12.17 92.70 25.47
CA SER A 530 -10.85 92.81 24.85
C SER A 530 -10.95 93.66 23.60
N GLY A 531 -10.10 94.68 23.48
CA GLY A 531 -10.10 95.60 22.34
C GLY A 531 -8.71 96.13 22.04
N TRP A 532 -8.43 96.29 20.74
CA TRP A 532 -7.26 97.02 20.27
C TRP A 532 -7.61 98.50 20.22
N PHE A 533 -6.96 99.30 21.07
CA PHE A 533 -7.08 100.74 21.00
C PHE A 533 -5.90 101.30 20.20
N ARG A 534 -6.20 101.87 19.03
CA ARG A 534 -5.27 102.76 18.32
C ARG A 534 -5.32 104.10 19.06
N ILE A 535 -4.17 104.54 19.54
CA ILE A 535 -4.03 105.87 20.11
C ILE A 535 -3.79 106.81 18.92
N ASN A 536 -4.75 107.70 18.65
CA ASN A 536 -4.62 108.73 17.61
C ASN A 536 -3.76 109.90 18.11
#